data_AF-A0A970PBI4-F1
#
_entry.id   AF-A0A970PBI4-F1
#
_cell.length_a   1.000
_cell.length_b   1.000
_cell.length_c   1.000
_cell.angle_alpha   90.00
_cell.angle_beta   90.00
_cell.angle_gamma   90.00
#
_symmetry.space_group_name_H-M   'P 1'
#
loop_
_entity.id
_entity.type
_entity.pdbx_description
1 polymer ?
#
loop_
_entity_poly.entity_id
_entity_poly.type
_entity_poly.pdbx_seq_one_letter_code
_entity_poly.pdbx_strand_id
1 'polypeptide(L)'
;IDTLEADAAAVVAPDFAQRLRAAVADANQQVRRNPSQGAGAFFAVQRAIGDGMLRAAMNARAEGELRPLHTNTIWRLAKLSEQVGAMADGLGERWRRMNNVSRNDLAKTLNQAQSIRSRVAEKHGGAECPFANRLIERALDQLDHVRQSGGHSRGAWWAATLHVRVAHALTGVERPKLLRVFTVGEFETADIITKGMLAQPGPGHVVNARVYNFLDRDVAGHLQLTGPQTWPMSRPVAGFIAPAGEPSQPVPLGYAAPDQPRPWVQRELARPRPYNIPVDAPAAIPLAERLWLCATTGGLSLEPMGYNVMIGAYPAEAAPEAATPMGIGLVHQPITPPPAQPKMTLGLPEVLRATRYGASR
;
A
#
# COMPACT_ATOMS: atom_id res chain seq x y z
N ILE A 1 29.20 -5.33 -25.19
CA ILE A 1 28.32 -6.53 -25.24
C ILE A 1 28.79 -7.56 -24.20
N ASP A 2 30.07 -7.56 -23.79
CA ASP A 2 30.66 -8.48 -22.81
C ASP A 2 30.01 -8.49 -21.41
N THR A 3 29.55 -7.36 -20.88
CA THR A 3 28.98 -7.34 -19.51
C THR A 3 27.72 -8.19 -19.34
N LEU A 4 26.81 -8.22 -20.34
CA LEU A 4 25.55 -8.98 -20.19
C LEU A 4 25.78 -10.48 -20.17
N GLU A 5 26.78 -10.94 -20.92
CA GLU A 5 27.08 -12.36 -21.02
C GLU A 5 27.77 -12.86 -19.77
N ALA A 6 28.69 -12.07 -19.21
CA ALA A 6 29.27 -12.36 -17.90
C ALA A 6 28.18 -12.36 -16.80
N ASP A 7 27.30 -11.35 -16.80
CA ASP A 7 26.20 -11.27 -15.84
C ASP A 7 25.27 -12.50 -15.97
N ALA A 8 24.87 -12.84 -17.20
CA ALA A 8 24.00 -13.99 -17.46
C ALA A 8 24.68 -15.33 -17.16
N ALA A 9 25.99 -15.46 -17.40
CA ALA A 9 26.75 -16.63 -16.98
C ALA A 9 26.71 -16.82 -15.46
N ALA A 10 26.79 -15.72 -14.71
CA ALA A 10 26.78 -15.72 -13.25
C ALA A 10 25.39 -16.03 -12.66
N VAL A 11 24.31 -15.48 -13.22
CA VAL A 11 22.98 -15.58 -12.60
C VAL A 11 21.98 -16.49 -13.31
N VAL A 12 22.24 -16.91 -14.55
CA VAL A 12 21.37 -17.82 -15.31
C VAL A 12 22.00 -19.22 -15.35
N ALA A 13 23.09 -19.34 -16.10
CA ALA A 13 23.90 -20.55 -16.26
C ALA A 13 25.20 -20.20 -17.03
N PRO A 14 26.35 -20.84 -16.74
CA PRO A 14 27.64 -20.50 -17.35
C PRO A 14 27.65 -20.52 -18.89
N ASP A 15 26.86 -21.41 -19.48
CA ASP A 15 26.78 -21.64 -20.93
C ASP A 15 25.66 -20.86 -21.63
N PHE A 16 24.86 -20.09 -20.89
CA PHE A 16 23.64 -19.47 -21.40
C PHE A 16 23.90 -18.53 -22.58
N ALA A 17 24.91 -17.67 -22.48
CA ALA A 17 25.25 -16.71 -23.53
C ALA A 17 25.66 -17.43 -24.83
N GLN A 18 26.42 -18.52 -24.72
CA GLN A 18 26.82 -19.33 -25.87
C GLN A 18 25.60 -19.99 -26.54
N ARG A 19 24.70 -20.60 -25.75
CA ARG A 19 23.46 -21.19 -26.26
C ARG A 19 22.56 -20.16 -26.93
N LEU A 20 22.45 -18.96 -26.36
CA LEU A 20 21.65 -17.88 -26.94
C LEU A 20 22.22 -17.38 -28.26
N ARG A 21 23.55 -17.21 -28.36
CA ARG A 21 24.23 -16.87 -29.62
C ARG A 21 23.99 -17.91 -30.71
N ALA A 22 24.12 -19.19 -30.36
CA ALA A 22 23.85 -20.29 -31.30
C ALA A 22 22.40 -20.23 -31.79
N ALA A 23 21.42 -20.06 -30.89
CA ALA A 23 20.02 -19.95 -31.25
C ALA A 23 19.73 -18.74 -32.18
N VAL A 24 20.38 -17.60 -31.95
CA VAL A 24 20.28 -16.42 -32.83
C VAL A 24 20.91 -16.68 -34.20
N ALA A 25 22.07 -17.35 -34.24
CA ALA A 25 22.74 -17.70 -35.49
C ALA A 25 21.88 -18.67 -36.32
N ASP A 26 21.31 -19.68 -35.68
CA ASP A 26 20.40 -20.65 -36.30
C ASP A 26 19.14 -19.97 -36.83
N ALA A 27 18.54 -19.05 -36.05
CA ALA A 27 17.39 -18.28 -36.49
C ALA A 27 17.72 -17.41 -37.72
N ASN A 28 18.87 -16.75 -37.74
CA ASN A 28 19.34 -15.98 -38.90
C ASN A 28 19.57 -16.87 -40.12
N GLN A 29 20.14 -18.06 -39.94
CA GLN A 29 20.29 -19.02 -41.03
C GLN A 29 18.93 -19.49 -41.57
N GLN A 30 17.95 -19.71 -40.68
CA GLN A 30 16.60 -20.09 -41.07
C GLN A 30 15.91 -19.00 -41.87
N VAL A 31 16.05 -17.74 -41.48
CA VAL A 31 15.50 -16.59 -42.23
C VAL A 31 16.07 -16.54 -43.65
N ARG A 32 17.36 -16.82 -43.82
CA ARG A 32 18.02 -16.84 -45.15
C ARG A 32 17.56 -18.01 -46.01
N ARG A 33 17.40 -19.19 -45.42
CA ARG A 33 17.01 -20.42 -46.14
C ARG A 33 15.52 -20.45 -46.47
N ASN A 34 14.68 -20.06 -45.51
CA ASN A 34 13.24 -20.09 -45.64
C ASN A 34 12.61 -18.87 -44.94
N PRO A 35 12.49 -17.73 -45.66
CA PRO A 35 11.94 -16.50 -45.11
C PRO A 35 10.56 -16.66 -44.47
N SER A 36 9.74 -17.60 -44.97
CA SER A 36 8.41 -17.90 -44.42
C SER A 36 8.44 -18.43 -42.99
N GLN A 37 9.53 -19.06 -42.57
CA GLN A 37 9.68 -19.65 -41.24
C GLN A 37 10.55 -18.79 -40.30
N GLY A 38 11.07 -17.66 -40.80
CA GLY A 38 12.01 -16.81 -40.05
C GLY A 38 11.42 -16.22 -38.78
N ALA A 39 10.16 -15.76 -38.82
CA ALA A 39 9.47 -15.24 -37.63
C ALA A 39 9.34 -16.31 -36.52
N GLY A 40 9.00 -17.54 -36.91
CA GLY A 40 8.92 -18.70 -35.99
C GLY A 40 10.24 -18.97 -35.27
N ALA A 41 11.36 -18.87 -35.98
CA ALA A 41 12.68 -19.07 -35.40
C ALA A 41 13.04 -17.98 -34.37
N PHE A 42 12.72 -16.71 -34.64
CA PHE A 42 12.92 -15.65 -33.66
C PHE A 42 11.99 -15.73 -32.45
N PHE A 43 10.76 -16.24 -32.59
CA PHE A 43 9.91 -16.57 -31.42
C PHE A 43 10.55 -17.65 -30.52
N ALA A 44 11.28 -18.61 -31.10
CA ALA A 44 12.01 -19.61 -30.32
C ALA A 44 13.19 -18.98 -29.56
N VAL A 45 13.92 -18.05 -30.17
CA VAL A 45 14.96 -17.25 -29.49
C VAL A 45 14.35 -16.45 -28.33
N GLN A 46 13.21 -15.79 -28.56
CA GLN A 46 12.50 -15.03 -27.55
C GLN A 46 12.12 -15.90 -26.34
N ARG A 47 11.68 -17.15 -26.58
CA ARG A 47 11.40 -18.13 -25.53
C ARG A 47 12.66 -18.47 -24.74
N ALA A 48 13.79 -18.72 -25.40
CA ALA A 48 15.06 -19.01 -24.72
C ALA A 48 15.52 -17.85 -23.81
N ILE A 49 15.32 -16.60 -24.26
CA ILE A 49 15.58 -15.41 -23.42
C ILE A 49 14.66 -15.42 -22.19
N GLY A 50 13.37 -15.68 -22.38
CA GLY A 50 12.39 -15.78 -21.30
C GLY A 50 12.71 -16.87 -20.28
N ASP A 51 13.16 -18.04 -20.74
CA ASP A 51 13.61 -19.13 -19.87
C ASP A 51 14.84 -18.72 -19.07
N GLY A 52 15.76 -17.95 -19.68
CA GLY A 52 16.89 -17.35 -18.98
C GLY A 52 16.46 -16.38 -17.86
N MET A 53 15.49 -15.50 -18.14
CA MET A 53 14.94 -14.59 -17.13
C MET A 53 14.28 -15.35 -15.97
N LEU A 54 13.49 -16.38 -16.27
CA LEU A 54 12.85 -17.22 -15.25
C LEU A 54 13.90 -17.96 -14.42
N ARG A 55 14.94 -18.50 -15.06
CA ARG A 55 16.03 -19.18 -14.37
C ARG A 55 16.78 -18.23 -13.44
N ALA A 56 17.07 -17.00 -13.86
CA ALA A 56 17.65 -15.98 -12.98
C ALA A 56 16.77 -15.69 -11.76
N ALA A 57 15.46 -15.56 -11.94
CA ALA A 57 14.52 -15.37 -10.82
C ALA A 57 14.47 -16.59 -9.89
N MET A 58 14.53 -17.81 -10.44
CA MET A 58 14.58 -19.04 -9.66
C MET A 58 15.89 -19.19 -8.89
N ASN A 59 17.02 -18.84 -9.49
CA ASN A 59 18.33 -18.85 -8.83
C ASN A 59 18.36 -17.84 -7.69
N ALA A 60 17.88 -16.60 -7.90
CA ALA A 60 17.73 -15.61 -6.82
C ALA A 60 16.87 -16.16 -5.66
N ARG A 61 15.78 -16.87 -5.97
CA ARG A 61 14.94 -17.51 -4.96
C ARG A 61 15.66 -18.62 -4.20
N ALA A 62 16.46 -19.44 -4.90
CA ALA A 62 17.26 -20.48 -4.27
C ALA A 62 18.35 -19.91 -3.35
N GLU A 63 18.93 -18.76 -3.72
CA GLU A 63 19.87 -18.00 -2.90
C GLU A 63 19.20 -17.24 -1.74
N GLY A 64 17.87 -17.11 -1.77
CA GLY A 64 17.08 -16.37 -0.77
C GLY A 64 17.13 -14.85 -0.90
N GLU A 65 17.77 -14.32 -1.94
CA GLU A 65 17.95 -12.87 -2.13
C GLU A 65 17.91 -12.45 -3.60
N LEU A 66 17.20 -11.35 -3.88
CA LEU A 66 17.20 -10.70 -5.19
C LEU A 66 18.27 -9.59 -5.27
N ARG A 67 19.51 -9.98 -5.61
CA ARG A 67 20.65 -9.06 -5.76
C ARG A 67 20.55 -8.14 -7.01
N PRO A 68 21.22 -6.96 -7.03
CA PRO A 68 21.24 -6.05 -8.19
C PRO A 68 21.69 -6.70 -9.51
N LEU A 69 22.58 -7.69 -9.44
CA LEU A 69 23.02 -8.45 -10.61
C LEU A 69 21.86 -9.19 -11.28
N HIS A 70 20.96 -9.80 -10.49
CA HIS A 70 19.76 -10.47 -11.02
C HIS A 70 18.82 -9.48 -11.69
N THR A 71 18.51 -8.36 -11.02
CA THR A 71 17.55 -7.38 -11.54
C THR A 71 18.08 -6.73 -12.81
N ASN A 72 19.36 -6.36 -12.86
CA ASN A 72 20.00 -5.83 -14.07
C ASN A 72 20.01 -6.85 -15.22
N THR A 73 20.35 -8.11 -14.94
CA THR A 73 20.36 -9.16 -15.97
C THR A 73 18.96 -9.40 -16.52
N ILE A 74 17.96 -9.60 -15.66
CA ILE A 74 16.56 -9.81 -16.04
C ILE A 74 16.05 -8.62 -16.86
N TRP A 75 16.35 -7.39 -16.45
CA TRP A 75 15.94 -6.18 -17.17
C TRP A 75 16.54 -6.09 -18.58
N ARG A 76 17.83 -6.41 -18.73
CA ARG A 76 18.51 -6.41 -20.03
C ARG A 76 17.99 -7.53 -20.94
N LEU A 77 17.71 -8.72 -20.38
CA LEU A 77 17.09 -9.82 -21.10
C LEU A 77 15.64 -9.50 -21.51
N ALA A 78 14.87 -8.81 -20.68
CA ALA A 78 13.54 -8.31 -21.04
C ALA A 78 13.61 -7.41 -22.29
N LYS A 79 14.53 -6.43 -22.29
CA LYS A 79 14.75 -5.57 -23.45
C LYS A 79 15.20 -6.36 -24.69
N LEU A 80 16.07 -7.35 -24.53
CA LEU A 80 16.49 -8.21 -25.64
C LEU A 80 15.32 -9.03 -26.20
N SER A 81 14.44 -9.55 -25.33
CA SER A 81 13.22 -10.27 -25.71
C SER A 81 12.30 -9.38 -26.54
N GLU A 82 12.12 -8.11 -26.18
CA GLU A 82 11.34 -7.15 -26.96
C GLU A 82 11.97 -6.88 -28.33
N GLN A 83 13.29 -6.68 -28.40
CA GLN A 83 14.00 -6.46 -29.66
C GLN A 83 13.88 -7.65 -30.60
N VAL A 84 14.06 -8.86 -30.08
CA VAL A 84 13.87 -10.11 -30.83
C VAL A 84 12.41 -10.29 -31.26
N GLY A 85 11.47 -9.94 -30.38
CA GLY A 85 10.03 -9.93 -30.70
C GLY A 85 9.71 -8.98 -31.84
N ALA A 86 10.24 -7.76 -31.82
CA ALA A 86 10.07 -6.78 -32.89
C ALA A 86 10.66 -7.26 -34.23
N MET A 87 11.82 -7.95 -34.20
CA MET A 87 12.37 -8.59 -35.40
C MET A 87 11.43 -9.67 -35.94
N ALA A 88 10.88 -10.51 -35.06
CA ALA A 88 9.93 -11.55 -35.45
C ALA A 88 8.64 -10.95 -36.03
N ASP A 89 8.14 -9.88 -35.43
CA ASP A 89 6.97 -9.15 -35.92
C ASP A 89 7.23 -8.55 -37.31
N GLY A 90 8.36 -7.86 -37.51
CA GLY A 90 8.73 -7.32 -38.82
C GLY A 90 8.88 -8.39 -39.91
N LEU A 91 9.46 -9.55 -39.57
CA LEU A 91 9.55 -10.69 -40.50
C LEU A 91 8.17 -11.29 -40.81
N GLY A 92 7.28 -11.31 -39.82
CA GLY A 92 5.95 -11.86 -39.91
C GLY A 92 4.90 -10.92 -40.52
N GLU A 93 5.20 -9.64 -40.78
CA GLU A 93 4.27 -8.68 -41.40
C GLU A 93 3.72 -9.20 -42.73
N ARG A 94 4.58 -9.87 -43.50
CA ARG A 94 4.21 -10.48 -44.79
C ARG A 94 3.28 -11.71 -44.62
N TRP A 95 3.08 -12.19 -43.40
CA TRP A 95 2.43 -13.45 -43.06
C TRP A 95 1.41 -13.29 -41.93
N ARG A 96 0.29 -12.62 -42.21
CA ARG A 96 -0.76 -12.26 -41.21
C ARG A 96 -1.11 -13.36 -40.20
N ARG A 97 -1.27 -14.62 -40.61
CA ARG A 97 -1.67 -15.72 -39.70
C ARG A 97 -0.63 -16.01 -38.61
N MET A 98 0.65 -15.68 -38.82
CA MET A 98 1.71 -15.92 -37.83
C MET A 98 1.77 -14.82 -36.76
N ASN A 99 1.44 -13.58 -37.10
CA ASN A 99 1.53 -12.41 -36.22
C ASN A 99 0.24 -12.06 -35.47
N ASN A 100 -0.86 -12.74 -35.78
CA ASN A 100 -2.13 -12.48 -35.10
C ASN A 100 -2.13 -13.00 -33.67
N VAL A 101 -2.57 -12.15 -32.75
CA VAL A 101 -2.84 -12.50 -31.36
C VAL A 101 -4.35 -12.47 -31.13
N SER A 102 -4.89 -13.49 -30.47
CA SER A 102 -6.31 -13.52 -30.16
C SER A 102 -6.66 -12.52 -29.07
N ARG A 103 -7.89 -11.97 -29.10
CA ARG A 103 -8.39 -11.12 -28.00
C ARG A 103 -8.37 -11.83 -26.64
N ASN A 104 -8.59 -13.14 -26.64
CA ASN A 104 -8.56 -13.97 -25.43
C ASN A 104 -7.15 -14.03 -24.83
N ASP A 105 -6.12 -14.18 -25.66
CA ASP A 105 -4.73 -14.21 -25.20
C ASP A 105 -4.28 -12.87 -24.63
N LEU A 106 -4.69 -11.76 -25.25
CA LEU A 106 -4.47 -10.41 -24.71
C LEU A 106 -5.14 -10.22 -23.35
N ALA A 107 -6.41 -10.60 -23.23
CA ALA A 107 -7.15 -10.52 -21.99
C ALA A 107 -6.54 -11.38 -20.89
N LYS A 108 -6.08 -12.60 -21.23
CA LYS A 108 -5.43 -13.51 -20.29
C LYS A 108 -4.14 -12.90 -19.72
N THR A 109 -3.27 -12.36 -20.55
CA THR A 109 -2.01 -11.73 -20.09
C THR A 109 -2.28 -10.49 -19.25
N LEU A 110 -3.27 -9.66 -19.65
CA LEU A 110 -3.70 -8.49 -18.87
C LEU A 110 -4.23 -8.88 -17.49
N ASN A 111 -5.14 -9.85 -17.43
CA ASN A 111 -5.75 -10.30 -16.18
C ASN A 111 -4.68 -10.90 -15.25
N GLN A 112 -3.71 -11.62 -15.80
CA GLN A 112 -2.59 -12.14 -15.02
C GLN A 112 -1.72 -11.01 -14.45
N ALA A 113 -1.41 -9.98 -15.22
CA ALA A 113 -0.67 -8.80 -14.76
C ALA A 113 -1.38 -8.10 -13.59
N GLN A 114 -2.69 -7.85 -13.73
CA GLN A 114 -3.52 -7.23 -12.69
C GLN A 114 -3.62 -8.10 -11.44
N SER A 115 -3.87 -9.40 -11.60
CA SER A 115 -3.98 -10.36 -10.50
C SER A 115 -2.71 -10.43 -9.66
N ILE A 116 -1.52 -10.36 -10.28
CA ILE A 116 -0.25 -10.34 -9.54
C ILE A 116 -0.16 -9.12 -8.62
N ARG A 117 -0.49 -7.92 -9.14
CA ARG A 117 -0.44 -6.67 -8.36
C ARG A 117 -1.40 -6.71 -7.17
N SER A 118 -2.67 -7.06 -7.42
CA SER A 118 -3.69 -7.12 -6.37
C SER A 118 -3.29 -8.10 -5.27
N ARG A 119 -2.81 -9.29 -5.63
CA ARG A 119 -2.41 -10.32 -4.67
C ARG A 119 -1.26 -9.88 -3.76
N VAL A 120 -0.26 -9.17 -4.29
CA VAL A 120 0.86 -8.67 -3.48
C VAL A 120 0.37 -7.59 -2.52
N ALA A 121 -0.41 -6.63 -3.02
CA ALA A 121 -0.96 -5.56 -2.21
C ALA A 121 -1.87 -6.09 -1.09
N GLU A 122 -2.79 -7.01 -1.40
CA GLU A 122 -3.69 -7.63 -0.42
C GLU A 122 -2.92 -8.38 0.68
N LYS A 123 -1.90 -9.16 0.29
CA LYS A 123 -1.11 -9.97 1.23
C LYS A 123 -0.21 -9.12 2.14
N HIS A 124 0.26 -7.97 1.64
CA HIS A 124 1.29 -7.16 2.31
C HIS A 124 0.79 -5.76 2.70
N GLY A 125 -0.52 -5.59 2.93
CA GLY A 125 -1.07 -4.34 3.46
C GLY A 125 -0.82 -3.12 2.58
N GLY A 126 -0.89 -3.30 1.26
CA GLY A 126 -0.62 -2.26 0.27
C GLY A 126 0.85 -2.10 -0.12
N ALA A 127 1.76 -2.91 0.42
CA ALA A 127 3.14 -2.97 -0.08
C ALA A 127 3.20 -3.64 -1.45
N GLU A 128 4.21 -3.28 -2.22
CA GLU A 128 4.40 -3.69 -3.60
C GLU A 128 5.79 -4.32 -3.81
N CYS A 129 5.97 -5.09 -4.88
CA CYS A 129 7.29 -5.58 -5.31
C CYS A 129 7.80 -4.67 -6.45
N PRO A 130 8.70 -3.70 -6.19
CA PRO A 130 8.97 -2.62 -7.13
C PRO A 130 9.52 -3.09 -8.49
N PHE A 131 10.47 -4.02 -8.50
CA PHE A 131 11.07 -4.54 -9.73
C PHE A 131 10.09 -5.43 -10.51
N ALA A 132 9.35 -6.31 -9.83
CA ALA A 132 8.25 -7.06 -10.44
C ALA A 132 7.19 -6.11 -11.04
N ASN A 133 6.85 -5.02 -10.36
CA ASN A 133 5.91 -4.01 -10.86
C ASN A 133 6.44 -3.30 -12.11
N ARG A 134 7.72 -2.96 -12.17
CA ARG A 134 8.34 -2.41 -13.38
C ARG A 134 8.27 -3.38 -14.58
N LEU A 135 8.44 -4.68 -14.36
CA LEU A 135 8.25 -5.67 -15.43
C LEU A 135 6.78 -5.76 -15.87
N ILE A 136 5.84 -5.63 -14.92
CA ILE A 136 4.42 -5.56 -15.24
C ILE A 136 4.11 -4.30 -16.07
N GLU A 137 4.66 -3.13 -15.73
CA GLU A 137 4.50 -1.90 -16.52
C GLU A 137 4.98 -2.10 -17.94
N ARG A 138 6.19 -2.65 -18.13
CA ARG A 138 6.68 -3.01 -19.47
C ARG A 138 5.75 -3.96 -20.19
N ALA A 139 5.18 -4.94 -19.48
CA ALA A 139 4.22 -5.86 -20.09
C ALA A 139 2.96 -5.13 -20.57
N LEU A 140 2.45 -4.18 -19.79
CA LEU A 140 1.30 -3.36 -20.15
C LEU A 140 1.61 -2.49 -21.37
N ASP A 141 2.79 -1.85 -21.43
CA ASP A 141 3.23 -1.08 -22.61
C ASP A 141 3.25 -1.94 -23.87
N GLN A 142 3.76 -3.18 -23.76
CA GLN A 142 3.76 -4.13 -24.87
C GLN A 142 2.34 -4.57 -25.27
N LEU A 143 1.44 -4.82 -24.32
CA LEU A 143 0.05 -5.14 -24.62
C LEU A 143 -0.67 -3.97 -25.30
N ASP A 144 -0.39 -2.74 -24.90
CA ASP A 144 -0.93 -1.54 -25.53
C ASP A 144 -0.41 -1.38 -26.95
N HIS A 145 0.87 -1.68 -27.21
CA HIS A 145 1.40 -1.74 -28.57
C HIS A 145 0.66 -2.78 -29.44
N VAL A 146 0.36 -3.98 -28.90
CA VAL A 146 -0.40 -5.00 -29.64
C VAL A 146 -1.84 -4.55 -29.92
N ARG A 147 -2.47 -3.82 -28.99
CA ARG A 147 -3.80 -3.24 -29.20
C ARG A 147 -3.78 -2.21 -30.31
N GLN A 148 -2.79 -1.31 -30.31
CA GLN A 148 -2.62 -0.27 -31.33
C GLN A 148 -2.38 -0.86 -32.73
N SER A 149 -1.73 -2.02 -32.82
CA SER A 149 -1.54 -2.72 -34.10
C SER A 149 -2.76 -3.54 -34.56
N GLY A 150 -3.88 -3.47 -33.83
CA GLY A 150 -5.08 -4.26 -34.15
C GLY A 150 -4.93 -5.75 -33.84
N GLY A 151 -3.94 -6.14 -33.03
CA GLY A 151 -3.62 -7.53 -32.72
C GLY A 151 -2.55 -8.16 -33.62
N HIS A 152 -1.81 -7.35 -34.38
CA HIS A 152 -0.79 -7.78 -35.34
C HIS A 152 0.65 -7.59 -34.82
N SER A 153 0.92 -7.98 -33.57
CA SER A 153 2.26 -7.91 -32.95
C SER A 153 2.48 -9.09 -31.99
N ARG A 154 2.70 -10.30 -32.52
CA ARG A 154 2.82 -11.50 -31.69
C ARG A 154 4.09 -11.50 -30.84
N GLY A 155 5.18 -10.94 -31.33
CA GLY A 155 6.45 -10.77 -30.62
C GLY A 155 6.28 -9.86 -29.41
N ALA A 156 5.59 -8.73 -29.57
CA ALA A 156 5.23 -7.84 -28.47
C ALA A 156 4.35 -8.53 -27.41
N TRP A 157 3.32 -9.27 -27.83
CA TRP A 157 2.49 -10.04 -26.89
C TRP A 157 3.28 -11.13 -26.15
N TRP A 158 4.22 -11.79 -26.84
CA TRP A 158 5.06 -12.81 -26.22
C TRP A 158 6.03 -12.20 -25.21
N ALA A 159 6.62 -11.03 -25.52
CA ALA A 159 7.42 -10.26 -24.56
C ALA A 159 6.60 -9.91 -23.31
N ALA A 160 5.39 -9.38 -23.48
CA ALA A 160 4.48 -9.09 -22.37
C ALA A 160 4.21 -10.32 -21.50
N THR A 161 3.92 -11.46 -22.14
CA THR A 161 3.66 -12.72 -21.44
C THR A 161 4.87 -13.20 -20.64
N LEU A 162 6.08 -13.07 -21.20
CA LEU A 162 7.33 -13.41 -20.50
C LEU A 162 7.58 -12.47 -19.30
N HIS A 163 7.39 -11.17 -19.47
CA HIS A 163 7.54 -10.20 -18.38
C HIS A 163 6.60 -10.49 -17.21
N VAL A 164 5.32 -10.78 -17.50
CA VAL A 164 4.32 -11.14 -16.48
C VAL A 164 4.69 -12.43 -15.75
N ARG A 165 5.16 -13.45 -16.47
CA ARG A 165 5.61 -14.71 -15.87
C ARG A 165 6.82 -14.51 -14.95
N VAL A 166 7.79 -13.71 -15.37
CA VAL A 166 8.99 -13.42 -14.58
C VAL A 166 8.63 -12.54 -13.38
N ALA A 167 7.78 -11.53 -13.54
CA ALA A 167 7.25 -10.74 -12.44
C ALA A 167 6.58 -11.61 -11.38
N HIS A 168 5.72 -12.56 -11.80
CA HIS A 168 5.09 -13.52 -10.89
C HIS A 168 6.14 -14.33 -10.09
N ALA A 169 7.16 -14.86 -10.75
CA ALA A 169 8.24 -15.59 -10.07
C ALA A 169 8.98 -14.71 -9.06
N LEU A 170 9.25 -13.45 -9.41
CA LEU A 170 9.94 -12.49 -8.56
C LEU A 170 9.15 -12.12 -7.30
N THR A 171 7.81 -12.13 -7.33
CA THR A 171 7.00 -11.86 -6.12
C THR A 171 7.26 -12.86 -4.97
N GLY A 172 7.89 -14.01 -5.24
CA GLY A 172 8.28 -14.98 -4.22
C GLY A 172 9.64 -14.73 -3.56
N VAL A 173 10.45 -13.80 -4.06
CA VAL A 173 11.82 -13.51 -3.57
C VAL A 173 12.06 -12.01 -3.34
N GLU A 174 11.44 -11.14 -4.13
CA GLU A 174 11.55 -9.71 -3.98
C GLU A 174 10.86 -9.25 -2.69
N ARG A 175 11.60 -8.52 -1.83
CA ARG A 175 11.04 -7.97 -0.59
C ARG A 175 9.99 -6.90 -0.92
N PRO A 176 8.72 -7.07 -0.48
CA PRO A 176 7.71 -6.04 -0.67
C PRO A 176 8.08 -4.76 0.09
N LYS A 177 7.87 -3.62 -0.54
CA LYS A 177 8.08 -2.28 0.02
C LYS A 177 6.80 -1.47 -0.13
N LEU A 178 6.42 -0.76 0.92
CA LEU A 178 5.41 0.27 0.79
C LEU A 178 6.08 1.44 0.05
N LEU A 179 5.54 1.84 -1.11
CA LEU A 179 6.08 2.96 -1.89
C LEU A 179 5.04 4.09 -1.95
N ARG A 180 4.53 4.47 -0.79
CA ARG A 180 3.45 5.45 -0.66
C ARG A 180 3.78 6.47 0.41
N VAL A 181 3.12 7.61 0.29
CA VAL A 181 3.09 8.66 1.30
C VAL A 181 1.64 8.80 1.75
N PHE A 182 1.39 8.79 3.06
CA PHE A 182 0.05 9.03 3.59
C PHE A 182 0.13 9.83 4.89
N THR A 183 -1.00 10.39 5.28
CA THR A 183 -1.12 11.28 6.42
C THR A 183 -1.90 10.64 7.55
N VAL A 184 -1.50 10.90 8.79
CA VAL A 184 -2.20 10.48 10.00
C VAL A 184 -2.34 11.67 10.93
N GLY A 185 -3.54 11.91 11.45
CA GLY A 185 -3.84 12.87 12.50
C GLY A 185 -4.02 12.18 13.85
N GLU A 186 -3.37 12.73 14.86
CA GLU A 186 -3.54 12.40 16.28
C GLU A 186 -4.32 13.55 16.95
N PHE A 187 -5.44 13.22 17.62
CA PHE A 187 -6.32 14.21 18.23
C PHE A 187 -5.97 14.36 19.70
N GLU A 188 -5.18 15.37 20.04
CA GLU A 188 -4.62 15.54 21.39
C GLU A 188 -5.71 15.92 22.41
N THR A 189 -6.70 16.70 21.97
CA THR A 189 -7.74 17.28 22.84
C THR A 189 -9.07 16.53 22.80
N ALA A 190 -9.12 15.35 22.16
CA ALA A 190 -10.36 14.60 21.98
C ALA A 190 -10.24 13.19 22.56
N ASP A 191 -11.30 12.72 23.20
CA ASP A 191 -11.30 11.40 23.83
C ASP A 191 -11.55 10.32 22.77
N ILE A 192 -10.74 9.25 22.81
CA ILE A 192 -10.92 8.12 21.91
C ILE A 192 -12.18 7.38 22.31
N ILE A 193 -13.09 7.21 21.35
CA ILE A 193 -14.25 6.35 21.46
C ILE A 193 -14.19 5.24 20.41
N THR A 194 -14.96 4.17 20.59
CA THR A 194 -14.83 2.89 19.84
C THR A 194 -14.68 3.02 18.32
N LYS A 195 -15.26 4.05 17.67
CA LYS A 195 -15.16 4.30 16.22
C LYS A 195 -14.99 5.78 15.86
N GLY A 196 -14.37 6.58 16.72
CA GLY A 196 -14.16 8.01 16.46
C GLY A 196 -13.49 8.73 17.63
N MET A 197 -13.53 10.05 17.58
CA MET A 197 -13.01 10.93 18.63
C MET A 197 -14.17 11.73 19.21
N LEU A 198 -14.24 11.96 20.52
CA LEU A 198 -15.19 12.86 21.16
C LEU A 198 -14.48 14.19 21.46
N ALA A 199 -14.90 15.24 20.77
CA ALA A 199 -14.42 16.60 20.99
C ALA A 199 -15.46 17.39 21.80
N GLN A 200 -15.00 18.09 22.84
CA GLN A 200 -15.87 19.03 23.55
C GLN A 200 -16.31 20.17 22.63
N PRO A 201 -17.51 20.76 22.79
CA PRO A 201 -17.89 21.93 22.00
C PRO A 201 -17.03 23.15 22.39
N GLY A 202 -16.44 23.83 21.41
CA GLY A 202 -15.62 25.03 21.64
C GLY A 202 -14.37 25.14 20.77
N PRO A 203 -13.59 26.22 20.96
CA PRO A 203 -12.30 26.39 20.29
C PRO A 203 -11.17 25.63 21.02
N GLY A 204 -9.99 25.60 20.39
CA GLY A 204 -8.75 25.15 21.04
C GLY A 204 -8.41 23.68 20.82
N HIS A 205 -9.08 23.00 19.88
CA HIS A 205 -8.72 21.64 19.54
C HIS A 205 -7.56 21.59 18.56
N VAL A 206 -6.73 20.56 18.70
CA VAL A 206 -5.54 20.35 17.87
C VAL A 206 -5.52 18.93 17.33
N VAL A 207 -5.29 18.82 16.01
CA VAL A 207 -4.88 17.58 15.36
C VAL A 207 -3.40 17.67 15.04
N ASN A 208 -2.59 16.83 15.66
CA ASN A 208 -1.18 16.66 15.33
C ASN A 208 -1.07 15.76 14.10
N ALA A 209 -0.91 16.39 12.93
CA ALA A 209 -0.78 15.70 11.66
C ALA A 209 0.67 15.26 11.41
N ARG A 210 0.87 14.01 11.02
CA ARG A 210 2.16 13.46 10.57
C ARG A 210 2.03 12.89 9.18
N VAL A 211 3.07 13.06 8.37
CA VAL A 211 3.19 12.43 7.06
C VAL A 211 4.16 11.27 7.15
N TYR A 212 3.69 10.06 6.85
CA TYR A 212 4.54 8.89 6.77
C TYR A 212 5.06 8.75 5.34
N ASN A 213 6.38 8.81 5.15
CA ASN A 213 7.03 8.68 3.86
C ASN A 213 7.75 7.33 3.77
N PHE A 214 7.26 6.44 2.91
CA PHE A 214 7.93 5.16 2.65
C PHE A 214 8.75 5.16 1.35
N LEU A 215 8.94 6.32 0.72
CA LEU A 215 9.81 6.49 -0.44
C LEU A 215 11.27 6.58 -0.03
N ASP A 216 12.16 6.37 -1.00
CA ASP A 216 13.63 6.46 -0.87
C ASP A 216 14.16 7.89 -1.08
N ARG A 217 13.28 8.88 -1.03
CA ARG A 217 13.59 10.30 -1.17
C ARG A 217 12.77 11.11 -0.20
N ASP A 218 13.27 12.29 0.14
CA ASP A 218 12.54 13.25 0.96
C ASP A 218 11.29 13.76 0.24
N VAL A 219 10.24 14.01 1.01
CA VAL A 219 8.96 14.50 0.52
C VAL A 219 8.58 15.73 1.32
N ALA A 220 8.28 16.82 0.60
CA ALA A 220 7.83 18.07 1.19
C ALA A 220 6.51 18.50 0.55
N GLY A 221 5.70 19.21 1.34
CA GLY A 221 4.35 19.54 0.91
C GLY A 221 3.57 20.34 1.93
N HIS A 222 2.25 20.38 1.74
CA HIS A 222 1.34 21.07 2.63
C HIS A 222 0.25 20.13 3.14
N LEU A 223 -0.05 20.24 4.42
CA LEU A 223 -1.18 19.62 5.11
C LEU A 223 -2.30 20.63 5.26
N GLN A 224 -3.54 20.14 5.16
CA GLN A 224 -4.73 20.93 5.42
C GLN A 224 -5.75 20.06 6.14
N LEU A 225 -6.30 20.59 7.23
CA LEU A 225 -7.47 20.02 7.88
C LEU A 225 -8.72 20.65 7.28
N THR A 226 -9.65 19.80 6.83
CA THR A 226 -10.95 20.22 6.31
C THR A 226 -12.05 19.54 7.11
N GLY A 227 -13.19 20.20 7.23
CA GLY A 227 -14.33 19.74 8.02
C GLY A 227 -15.65 20.21 7.42
N PRO A 228 -16.77 19.96 8.12
CA PRO A 228 -18.09 20.41 7.70
C PRO A 228 -18.12 21.93 7.52
N GLN A 229 -18.92 22.41 6.55
CA GLN A 229 -19.05 23.85 6.29
C GLN A 229 -19.58 24.64 7.49
N THR A 230 -20.31 23.97 8.38
CA THR A 230 -20.90 24.53 9.59
C THR A 230 -19.90 24.71 10.72
N TRP A 231 -18.70 24.14 10.61
CA TRP A 231 -17.66 24.27 11.63
C TRP A 231 -16.80 25.51 11.36
N PRO A 232 -16.51 26.34 12.37
CA PRO A 232 -15.58 27.45 12.24
C PRO A 232 -14.13 26.92 12.16
N MET A 233 -13.77 26.42 10.98
CA MET A 233 -12.43 25.92 10.69
C MET A 233 -11.57 27.08 10.19
N SER A 234 -10.62 27.54 10.99
CA SER A 234 -9.41 28.15 10.42
C SER A 234 -8.79 27.07 9.54
N ARG A 235 -8.72 27.24 8.21
CA ARG A 235 -8.18 26.23 7.29
C ARG A 235 -6.64 26.32 7.32
N PRO A 236 -5.94 25.67 8.25
CA PRO A 236 -4.54 25.93 8.45
C PRO A 236 -3.82 25.11 7.37
N VAL A 237 -3.21 25.80 6.43
CA VAL A 237 -2.28 25.15 5.50
C VAL A 237 -0.92 25.21 6.14
N ALA A 238 -0.37 24.05 6.50
CA ALA A 238 0.92 23.97 7.18
C ALA A 238 1.89 23.12 6.36
N GLY A 239 3.13 23.59 6.24
CA GLY A 239 4.18 22.86 5.53
C GLY A 239 4.64 21.64 6.32
N PHE A 240 5.05 20.59 5.61
CA PHE A 240 5.75 19.44 6.20
C PHE A 240 6.96 19.06 5.37
N ILE A 241 7.93 18.42 6.03
CA ILE A 241 9.04 17.71 5.40
C ILE A 241 9.10 16.33 6.07
N ALA A 242 9.03 15.28 5.27
CA ALA A 242 9.16 13.88 5.69
C ALA A 242 10.42 13.30 5.03
N PRO A 243 11.47 12.95 5.80
CA PRO A 243 12.68 12.35 5.25
C PRO A 243 12.40 11.00 4.58
N ALA A 244 13.32 10.54 3.73
CA ALA A 244 13.25 9.23 3.10
C ALA A 244 13.08 8.10 4.13
N GLY A 245 12.00 7.31 4.00
CA GLY A 245 11.71 6.18 4.89
C GLY A 245 11.25 6.55 6.31
N GLU A 246 11.10 7.84 6.62
CA GLU A 246 10.79 8.34 7.96
C GLU A 246 9.50 9.20 7.98
N PRO A 247 8.81 9.27 9.13
CA PRO A 247 7.70 10.21 9.29
C PRO A 247 8.21 11.66 9.40
N SER A 248 7.37 12.61 9.00
CA SER A 248 7.59 14.03 9.32
C SER A 248 7.51 14.28 10.82
N GLN A 249 8.04 15.43 11.24
CA GLN A 249 7.66 16.00 12.53
C GLN A 249 6.14 16.23 12.60
N PRO A 250 5.53 16.17 13.80
CA PRO A 250 4.13 16.51 13.98
C PRO A 250 3.86 17.96 13.61
N VAL A 251 2.79 18.19 12.86
CA VAL A 251 2.33 19.51 12.44
C VAL A 251 0.97 19.78 13.09
N PRO A 252 0.88 20.72 14.05
CA PRO A 252 -0.37 21.00 14.74
C PRO A 252 -1.34 21.77 13.83
N LEU A 253 -2.54 21.23 13.66
CA LEU A 253 -3.64 21.84 12.91
C LEU A 253 -4.81 22.12 13.85
N GLY A 254 -5.07 23.41 14.08
CA GLY A 254 -6.15 23.86 14.96
C GLY A 254 -7.53 23.71 14.32
N TYR A 255 -8.52 23.35 15.13
CA TYR A 255 -9.94 23.40 14.76
C TYR A 255 -10.81 23.80 15.95
N ALA A 256 -12.06 24.17 15.66
CA ALA A 256 -13.07 24.49 16.66
C ALA A 256 -14.32 23.65 16.41
N ALA A 257 -14.82 23.01 17.46
CA ALA A 257 -16.08 22.29 17.44
C ALA A 257 -17.24 23.28 17.70
N PRO A 258 -18.38 23.18 16.99
CA PRO A 258 -19.51 24.08 17.17
C PRO A 258 -20.04 24.06 18.62
N ASP A 259 -20.16 25.24 19.23
CA ASP A 259 -20.58 25.41 20.63
C ASP A 259 -21.91 26.18 20.78
N GLN A 260 -22.53 26.56 19.65
CA GLN A 260 -23.81 27.28 19.57
C GLN A 260 -24.91 26.43 18.91
N PRO A 261 -26.20 26.64 19.26
CA PRO A 261 -26.68 27.60 20.27
C PRO A 261 -26.54 27.09 21.71
N ARG A 262 -26.51 28.03 22.67
CA ARG A 262 -26.70 27.79 24.10
C ARG A 262 -28.16 28.06 24.53
N PRO A 263 -28.65 27.47 25.65
CA PRO A 263 -28.00 26.46 26.50
C PRO A 263 -27.85 25.12 25.78
N TRP A 264 -26.86 24.32 26.18
CA TRP A 264 -26.72 22.96 25.68
C TRP A 264 -27.78 22.05 26.29
N VAL A 265 -28.08 20.97 25.58
CA VAL A 265 -29.03 19.96 26.02
C VAL A 265 -28.30 18.62 26.07
N GLN A 266 -28.72 17.77 27.01
CA GLN A 266 -28.24 16.40 27.06
C GLN A 266 -28.76 15.62 25.85
N ARG A 267 -27.85 14.97 25.14
CA ARG A 267 -28.12 14.17 23.94
C ARG A 267 -27.35 12.86 24.02
N GLU A 268 -27.73 11.89 23.19
CA GLU A 268 -27.06 10.59 23.17
C GLU A 268 -26.28 10.38 21.87
N LEU A 269 -25.01 9.99 22.00
CA LEU A 269 -24.22 9.53 20.87
C LEU A 269 -24.65 8.12 20.47
N ALA A 270 -25.25 7.98 19.28
CA ALA A 270 -25.72 6.69 18.77
C ALA A 270 -24.54 5.72 18.55
N ARG A 271 -24.61 4.54 19.17
CA ARG A 271 -23.68 3.42 18.96
C ARG A 271 -24.42 2.13 18.66
N PRO A 272 -23.74 1.11 18.11
CA PRO A 272 -24.23 -0.26 18.20
C PRO A 272 -24.46 -0.60 19.69
N ARG A 273 -25.69 -1.02 20.03
CA ARG A 273 -26.13 -1.34 21.40
C ARG A 273 -25.12 -2.26 22.11
N PRO A 274 -24.93 -2.13 23.44
CA PRO A 274 -25.82 -1.49 24.43
C PRO A 274 -25.39 -0.10 24.96
N TYR A 275 -24.36 0.55 24.40
CA TYR A 275 -23.75 1.72 25.03
C TYR A 275 -24.13 3.05 24.36
N ASN A 276 -25.17 3.72 24.85
CA ASN A 276 -25.39 5.14 24.54
C ASN A 276 -24.52 5.98 25.48
N ILE A 277 -23.82 6.97 24.93
CA ILE A 277 -23.05 7.91 25.76
C ILE A 277 -23.85 9.21 25.86
N PRO A 278 -24.33 9.59 27.05
CA PRO A 278 -24.93 10.89 27.26
C PRO A 278 -23.84 11.96 27.16
N VAL A 279 -24.13 13.03 26.43
CA VAL A 279 -23.26 14.19 26.27
C VAL A 279 -24.08 15.47 26.26
N ASP A 280 -23.51 16.54 26.79
CA ASP A 280 -24.06 17.88 26.64
C ASP A 280 -23.53 18.50 25.34
N ALA A 281 -24.46 18.90 24.46
CA ALA A 281 -24.13 19.49 23.17
C ALA A 281 -25.22 20.47 22.70
N PRO A 282 -24.92 21.36 21.75
CA PRO A 282 -25.94 22.20 21.12
C PRO A 282 -27.07 21.36 20.48
N ALA A 283 -28.32 21.79 20.66
CA ALA A 283 -29.49 21.01 20.24
C ALA A 283 -29.58 20.84 18.70
N ALA A 284 -29.14 21.85 17.95
CA ALA A 284 -29.39 21.97 16.51
C ALA A 284 -28.27 21.43 15.60
N ILE A 285 -27.19 20.86 16.15
CA ILE A 285 -26.06 20.37 15.35
C ILE A 285 -26.07 18.85 15.19
N PRO A 286 -25.56 18.30 14.08
CA PRO A 286 -25.19 16.89 14.01
C PRO A 286 -24.13 16.58 15.07
N LEU A 287 -24.32 15.50 15.82
CA LEU A 287 -23.33 15.06 16.83
C LEU A 287 -22.18 14.28 16.22
N ALA A 288 -22.33 13.77 15.00
CA ALA A 288 -21.36 12.93 14.32
C ALA A 288 -21.00 13.58 12.99
N GLU A 289 -19.73 13.94 12.85
CA GLU A 289 -19.20 14.59 11.66
C GLU A 289 -17.89 13.95 11.23
N ARG A 290 -17.40 14.35 10.05
CA ARG A 290 -16.13 13.85 9.52
C ARG A 290 -15.16 14.99 9.25
N LEU A 291 -14.00 14.91 9.88
CA LEU A 291 -12.84 15.74 9.53
C LEU A 291 -11.96 14.98 8.55
N TRP A 292 -11.35 15.70 7.63
CA TRP A 292 -10.48 15.16 6.60
C TRP A 292 -9.12 15.84 6.67
N LEU A 293 -8.09 15.03 6.87
CA LEU A 293 -6.71 15.44 6.72
C LEU A 293 -6.30 15.24 5.27
N CYS A 294 -6.02 16.34 4.60
CA CYS A 294 -5.61 16.39 3.20
C CYS A 294 -4.14 16.79 3.13
N ALA A 295 -3.40 16.25 2.16
CA ALA A 295 -2.04 16.68 1.88
C ALA A 295 -1.76 16.78 0.39
N THR A 296 -0.82 17.65 0.06
CA THR A 296 -0.27 17.79 -1.29
C THR A 296 1.24 17.70 -1.26
N THR A 297 1.85 17.05 -2.24
CA THR A 297 3.30 16.93 -2.43
C THR A 297 3.65 17.08 -3.90
N GLY A 298 4.58 17.98 -4.25
CA GLY A 298 5.02 18.15 -5.64
C GLY A 298 3.88 18.38 -6.64
N GLY A 299 2.78 19.01 -6.22
CA GLY A 299 1.59 19.24 -7.04
C GLY A 299 0.58 18.07 -7.10
N LEU A 300 0.85 16.95 -6.44
CA LEU A 300 -0.05 15.80 -6.36
C LEU A 300 -0.78 15.76 -5.01
N SER A 301 -2.08 15.53 -5.04
CA SER A 301 -2.87 15.26 -3.84
C SER A 301 -2.63 13.85 -3.32
N LEU A 302 -2.34 13.72 -2.03
CA LEU A 302 -2.32 12.45 -1.33
C LEU A 302 -3.74 11.96 -1.04
N GLU A 303 -3.87 10.67 -0.75
CA GLU A 303 -5.14 10.07 -0.35
C GLU A 303 -5.63 10.73 0.96
N PRO A 304 -6.83 11.34 1.00
CA PRO A 304 -7.32 12.06 2.17
C PRO A 304 -7.71 11.09 3.28
N MET A 305 -7.30 11.39 4.51
CA MET A 305 -7.61 10.56 5.67
C MET A 305 -8.78 11.14 6.45
N GLY A 306 -9.87 10.38 6.54
CA GLY A 306 -11.12 10.84 7.18
C GLY A 306 -11.30 10.28 8.59
N TYR A 307 -11.56 11.16 9.56
CA TYR A 307 -11.76 10.87 10.97
C TYR A 307 -13.21 11.18 11.40
N ASN A 308 -13.86 10.22 12.04
CA ASN A 308 -15.16 10.46 12.67
C ASN A 308 -14.95 11.24 13.97
N VAL A 309 -15.53 12.44 14.04
CA VAL A 309 -15.48 13.29 15.23
C VAL A 309 -16.91 13.47 15.73
N MET A 310 -17.10 13.09 16.98
CA MET A 310 -18.31 13.31 17.74
C MET A 310 -18.18 14.60 18.55
N ILE A 311 -19.27 15.35 18.69
CA ILE A 311 -19.30 16.58 19.48
C ILE A 311 -20.07 16.34 20.78
N GLY A 312 -19.47 16.72 21.90
CA GLY A 312 -20.16 16.72 23.19
C GLY A 312 -19.20 16.77 24.36
N ALA A 313 -19.66 17.37 25.47
CA ALA A 313 -18.99 17.28 26.75
C ALA A 313 -19.64 16.17 27.58
N TYR A 314 -18.86 15.46 28.40
CA TYR A 314 -19.46 14.60 29.40
C TYR A 314 -20.32 15.45 30.35
N PRO A 315 -21.53 14.99 30.72
CA PRO A 315 -22.34 15.70 31.69
C PRO A 315 -21.52 15.92 32.96
N ALA A 316 -21.60 17.13 33.53
CA ALA A 316 -20.97 17.37 34.83
C ALA A 316 -21.49 16.32 35.82
N GLU A 317 -20.60 15.62 36.53
CA GLU A 317 -21.02 14.75 37.62
C GLU A 317 -21.91 15.57 38.55
N ALA A 318 -23.16 15.16 38.72
CA ALA A 318 -24.03 15.77 39.70
C ALA A 318 -23.29 15.66 41.05
N ALA A 319 -22.89 16.80 41.61
CA ALA A 319 -22.32 16.83 42.94
C ALA A 319 -23.27 16.03 43.86
N PRO A 320 -22.77 15.10 44.69
CA PRO A 320 -23.64 14.33 45.56
C PRO A 320 -24.47 15.31 46.38
N GLU A 321 -25.79 15.27 46.18
CA GLU A 321 -26.73 16.07 46.96
C GLU A 321 -26.39 15.87 48.44
N ALA A 322 -26.10 16.96 49.14
CA ALA A 322 -25.88 16.94 50.57
C ALA A 322 -27.08 16.27 51.23
N ALA A 323 -26.88 15.05 51.72
CA ALA A 323 -27.91 14.29 52.40
C ALA A 323 -28.42 15.10 53.59
N THR A 324 -29.66 15.57 53.49
CA THR A 324 -30.40 16.18 54.59
C THR A 324 -30.46 15.17 55.74
N PRO A 325 -29.96 15.48 56.95
CA PRO A 325 -29.92 14.51 58.03
C PRO A 325 -31.33 14.34 58.62
N MET A 326 -32.05 13.32 58.16
CA MET A 326 -33.19 12.78 58.88
C MET A 326 -32.66 11.79 59.91
N GLY A 327 -32.58 12.23 61.16
CA GLY A 327 -32.34 11.33 62.28
C GLY A 327 -33.50 10.35 62.44
N ILE A 328 -33.17 9.08 62.66
CA ILE A 328 -33.81 8.15 63.60
C ILE A 328 -32.75 7.08 63.89
N GLY A 329 -32.46 6.88 65.17
CA GLY A 329 -31.42 5.97 65.64
C GLY A 329 -31.80 4.49 65.55
N LEU A 330 -30.77 3.65 65.52
CA LEU A 330 -30.76 2.30 66.11
C LEU A 330 -29.31 1.86 66.32
N VAL A 331 -29.13 0.97 67.29
CA VAL A 331 -27.97 0.76 68.16
C VAL A 331 -27.10 -0.43 67.72
N HIS A 332 -25.76 -0.30 67.83
CA HIS A 332 -24.66 -1.31 67.96
C HIS A 332 -24.56 -2.45 66.90
N GLN A 333 -23.38 -2.90 66.41
CA GLN A 333 -22.11 -3.26 67.07
C GLN A 333 -20.89 -3.12 66.13
N PRO A 334 -19.66 -3.03 66.66
CA PRO A 334 -18.44 -2.95 65.86
C PRO A 334 -17.99 -4.34 65.39
N ILE A 335 -17.79 -4.51 64.07
CA ILE A 335 -17.07 -5.67 63.51
C ILE A 335 -15.68 -5.20 63.09
N THR A 336 -14.68 -5.73 63.77
CA THR A 336 -13.24 -5.58 63.52
C THR A 336 -12.83 -6.03 62.11
N PRO A 337 -11.84 -5.35 61.47
CA PRO A 337 -11.34 -5.76 60.16
C PRO A 337 -10.47 -7.03 60.24
N PRO A 338 -10.60 -7.98 59.31
CA PRO A 338 -9.66 -9.09 59.18
C PRO A 338 -8.29 -8.62 58.67
N PRO A 339 -7.21 -9.37 58.98
CA PRO A 339 -5.83 -8.90 58.97
C PRO A 339 -5.24 -8.68 57.57
N ALA A 340 -4.30 -7.74 57.50
CA ALA A 340 -3.49 -7.45 56.33
C ALA A 340 -2.72 -8.70 55.87
N GLN A 341 -2.95 -9.14 54.64
CA GLN A 341 -2.10 -10.13 53.99
C GLN A 341 -0.91 -9.46 53.27
N PRO A 342 0.24 -10.15 53.19
CA PRO A 342 1.54 -9.53 52.97
C PRO A 342 1.78 -9.14 51.51
N LYS A 343 2.58 -8.08 51.33
CA LYS A 343 3.23 -7.70 50.06
C LYS A 343 3.98 -8.91 49.48
N MET A 344 3.49 -9.46 48.37
CA MET A 344 4.29 -10.31 47.49
C MET A 344 4.92 -9.44 46.41
N THR A 345 6.17 -9.09 46.65
CA THR A 345 7.12 -8.62 45.65
C THR A 345 7.43 -9.80 44.73
N LEU A 346 6.89 -9.80 43.51
CA LEU A 346 7.34 -10.69 42.43
C LEU A 346 8.08 -9.83 41.41
N GLY A 347 9.38 -10.09 41.30
CA GLY A 347 10.30 -9.39 40.41
C GLY A 347 9.86 -9.47 38.96
N LEU A 348 10.02 -8.35 38.27
CA LEU A 348 9.96 -8.24 36.82
C LEU A 348 11.02 -9.14 36.18
N PRO A 349 10.65 -10.09 35.30
CA PRO A 349 11.52 -10.54 34.23
C PRO A 349 11.34 -9.60 33.04
N GLU A 350 12.45 -9.13 32.48
CA GLU A 350 12.51 -8.68 31.09
C GLU A 350 11.85 -9.72 30.16
N VAL A 351 11.37 -9.25 29.00
CA VAL A 351 10.74 -9.99 27.87
C VAL A 351 9.21 -9.84 27.79
N LEU A 352 8.76 -8.73 27.21
CA LEU A 352 7.51 -8.63 26.44
C LEU A 352 7.71 -7.68 25.24
N ARG A 353 8.45 -8.16 24.24
CA ARG A 353 8.36 -7.70 22.84
C ARG A 353 7.78 -8.86 22.04
N ALA A 354 6.76 -8.56 21.23
CA ALA A 354 6.11 -9.48 20.29
C ALA A 354 5.31 -10.61 20.98
N THR A 355 4.12 -11.04 20.57
CA THR A 355 3.50 -11.10 19.25
C THR A 355 2.04 -11.57 19.43
N ARG A 356 1.16 -11.21 18.47
CA ARG A 356 0.03 -12.02 17.95
C ARG A 356 -1.15 -12.42 18.87
N TYR A 357 -2.32 -11.91 18.51
CA TYR A 357 -3.55 -12.68 18.29
C TYR A 357 -4.07 -12.28 16.89
N GLY A 358 -4.54 -13.13 15.99
CA GLY A 358 -4.93 -14.54 16.07
C GLY A 358 -6.33 -14.71 15.47
N ALA A 359 -6.47 -15.50 14.40
CA ALA A 359 -7.70 -16.15 13.96
C ALA A 359 -7.27 -17.36 13.10
N SER A 360 -7.18 -18.59 13.58
CA SER A 360 -8.17 -19.55 14.13
C SER A 360 -8.67 -20.54 13.07
N ARG A 361 -8.12 -21.76 13.18
CA ARG A 361 -8.59 -23.12 12.84
C ARG A 361 -9.10 -23.43 11.44
#